data_AF-A0A947WQP9-F1
#
_entry.id   AF-A0A947WQP9-F1
#
_cell.length_a   1.000
_cell.length_b   1.000
_cell.length_c   1.000
_cell.angle_alpha   90.00
_cell.angle_beta   90.00
_cell.angle_gamma   90.00
#
_symmetry.space_group_name_H-M   'P 1'
#
loop_
_entity.id
_entity.type
_entity.pdbx_description
1 polymer ?
#
loop_
_entity_poly.entity_id
_entity_poly.type
_entity_poly.pdbx_seq_one_letter_code
_entity_poly.pdbx_strand_id
1 'polypeptide(L)'
;MVKHRNIFLVYLFSIITVGIYAIYWMISTKNEMNSLGAKIPTAWLLIIPIANLYWIYKYCEGFAENVKKDNNTILWFVLYVLVGIIMPAIVQSKLNELA
;
A
#
# COMPACT_ATOMS: atom_id res chain seq x y z
N MET A 1 4.36 -14.03 1.79
CA MET A 1 3.34 -14.78 1.03
C MET A 1 2.26 -13.81 0.63
N VAL A 2 2.06 -13.63 -0.67
CA VAL A 2 1.04 -12.74 -1.23
C VAL A 2 -0.33 -13.36 -0.98
N LYS A 3 -1.34 -12.54 -0.64
CA LYS A 3 -2.69 -13.03 -0.35
C LYS A 3 -3.70 -12.36 -1.26
N HIS A 4 -4.54 -13.16 -1.90
CA HIS A 4 -5.69 -12.67 -2.62
C HIS A 4 -6.72 -12.06 -1.66
N ARG A 5 -7.10 -10.80 -1.86
CA ARG A 5 -8.16 -10.11 -1.10
C ARG A 5 -9.15 -9.44 -2.04
N ASN A 6 -10.44 -9.57 -1.74
CA ASN A 6 -11.46 -8.81 -2.44
C ASN A 6 -11.40 -7.33 -2.02
N ILE A 7 -11.14 -6.44 -2.99
CA ILE A 7 -10.99 -4.99 -2.77
C ILE A 7 -12.26 -4.38 -2.16
N PHE A 8 -13.46 -4.84 -2.58
CA PHE A 8 -14.72 -4.38 -2.04
C PHE A 8 -14.84 -4.68 -0.55
N LEU A 9 -14.52 -5.92 -0.14
CA LEU A 9 -14.58 -6.32 1.27
C LEU A 9 -13.59 -5.53 2.12
N VAL A 10 -12.40 -5.24 1.59
CA VAL A 10 -11.38 -4.47 2.30
C VAL A 10 -11.85 -3.03 2.56
N TYR A 11 -12.48 -2.38 1.59
CA TYR A 11 -13.09 -1.07 1.83
C TYR A 11 -14.28 -1.12 2.77
N LEU A 12 -15.16 -2.12 2.62
CA LEU A 12 -16.30 -2.32 3.51
C LEU A 12 -15.84 -2.46 4.96
N PHE A 13 -14.83 -3.29 5.23
CA PHE A 13 -14.27 -3.44 6.57
C PHE A 13 -13.54 -2.18 7.04
N SER A 14 -12.88 -1.44 6.16
CA SER A 14 -12.29 -0.14 6.49
C SER A 14 -13.34 0.86 6.97
N ILE A 15 -14.53 0.87 6.36
CA ILE A 15 -15.63 1.74 6.78
C ILE A 15 -16.23 1.25 8.12
N ILE A 16 -16.53 -0.05 8.24
CA ILE A 16 -17.11 -0.64 9.45
C ILE A 16 -16.21 -0.43 10.69
N THR A 17 -14.89 -0.49 10.50
CA THR A 17 -13.91 -0.34 11.58
C THR A 17 -13.39 1.09 11.75
N VAL A 18 -14.03 2.08 11.09
CA VAL A 18 -13.65 3.51 11.18
C VAL A 18 -12.17 3.73 10.85
N GLY A 19 -11.69 3.09 9.78
CA GLY A 19 -10.33 3.25 9.26
C GLY A 19 -9.27 2.33 9.89
N ILE A 20 -9.56 1.63 10.98
CA ILE A 20 -8.59 0.73 11.63
C ILE A 20 -8.17 -0.40 10.67
N TYR A 21 -9.13 -0.99 9.95
CA TYR A 21 -8.83 -2.03 8.97
C TYR A 21 -8.01 -1.49 7.78
N ALA A 22 -8.14 -0.21 7.41
CA ALA A 22 -7.32 0.38 6.36
C ALA A 22 -5.83 0.42 6.75
N ILE A 23 -5.53 0.72 8.02
CA ILE A 23 -4.16 0.67 8.56
C ILE A 23 -3.63 -0.76 8.54
N TYR A 24 -4.43 -1.72 9.02
CA TYR A 24 -4.08 -3.15 8.96
C TYR A 24 -3.79 -3.59 7.52
N TRP A 25 -4.63 -3.18 6.57
CA TRP A 25 -4.48 -3.52 5.16
C TRP A 25 -3.16 -2.98 4.59
N MET A 26 -2.83 -1.70 4.84
CA MET A 26 -1.55 -1.12 4.43
C MET A 26 -0.34 -1.85 5.03
N ILE A 27 -0.42 -2.29 6.28
CA ILE A 27 0.64 -3.08 6.92
C ILE A 27 0.78 -4.43 6.22
N SER A 28 -0.33 -5.07 5.88
CA SER A 28 -0.34 -6.37 5.23
C SER A 28 0.25 -6.31 3.82
N THR A 29 -0.21 -5.37 2.98
CA THR A 29 0.32 -5.18 1.62
C THR A 29 1.79 -4.77 1.65
N LYS A 30 2.20 -3.94 2.61
CA LYS A 30 3.61 -3.62 2.86
C LYS A 30 4.45 -4.88 3.13
N ASN A 31 3.98 -5.76 4.01
CA ASN A 31 4.70 -7.01 4.31
C ASN A 31 4.80 -7.93 3.07
N GLU A 32 3.76 -7.97 2.24
CA GLU A 32 3.76 -8.73 0.99
C GLU A 32 4.76 -8.16 -0.01
N MET A 33 4.76 -6.85 -0.23
CA MET A 33 5.75 -6.18 -1.07
C MET A 33 7.18 -6.38 -0.56
N ASN A 34 7.40 -6.29 0.76
CA ASN A 34 8.71 -6.58 1.33
C ASN A 34 9.13 -8.04 1.11
N SER A 35 8.19 -8.99 1.12
CA SER A 35 8.48 -10.38 0.76
C SER A 35 8.84 -10.58 -0.72
N LEU A 36 8.51 -9.60 -1.57
CA LEU A 36 8.88 -9.55 -2.99
C LEU A 36 10.18 -8.76 -3.25
N GLY A 37 10.85 -8.26 -2.20
CA GLY A 37 12.12 -7.53 -2.31
C GLY A 37 12.05 -6.04 -2.00
N ALA A 38 10.86 -5.49 -1.74
CA ALA A 38 10.73 -4.08 -1.37
C ALA A 38 11.36 -3.78 -0.01
N LYS A 39 11.80 -2.53 0.18
CA LYS A 39 12.40 -2.05 1.44
C LYS A 39 11.53 -0.95 2.05
N ILE A 40 10.32 -1.33 2.44
CA ILE A 40 9.35 -0.40 3.05
C ILE A 40 9.52 -0.44 4.59
N PRO A 41 9.72 0.71 5.24
CA PRO A 41 9.95 0.80 6.68
C PRO A 41 8.72 0.43 7.52
N THR A 42 8.87 0.45 8.84
CA THR A 42 7.78 0.12 9.77
C THR A 42 6.60 1.10 9.64
N ALA A 43 5.39 0.59 9.80
CA ALA A 43 4.16 1.39 9.68
C ALA A 43 3.96 2.39 10.83
N TRP A 44 4.80 2.34 11.87
CA TRP A 44 4.83 3.35 12.94
C TRP A 44 5.06 4.77 12.40
N LEU A 45 5.77 4.90 11.26
CA LEU A 45 6.00 6.20 10.62
C LEU A 45 4.71 6.82 10.05
N LEU A 46 3.63 6.07 9.87
CA LEU A 46 2.33 6.61 9.41
C LEU A 46 1.68 7.55 10.42
N ILE A 47 1.99 7.40 11.72
CA ILE A 47 1.39 8.17 12.81
C ILE A 47 2.14 9.50 13.02
N ILE A 48 3.42 9.54 12.66
CA ILE A 48 4.29 10.70 12.85
C ILE A 48 4.06 11.67 11.68
N PRO A 49 3.70 12.95 11.94
CA PRO A 49 3.57 13.96 10.89
C PRO A 49 4.86 14.09 10.07
N ILE A 50 4.74 14.32 8.76
CA ILE A 50 5.85 14.43 7.79
C ILE A 50 6.53 13.08 7.50
N ALA A 51 6.81 12.26 8.52
CA ALA A 51 7.33 10.91 8.34
C ALA A 51 6.32 9.98 7.64
N ASN A 52 5.02 10.26 7.79
CA ASN A 52 3.96 9.57 7.05
C ASN A 52 4.14 9.74 5.53
N LEU A 53 4.55 10.91 5.06
CA LEU A 53 4.76 11.20 3.64
C LEU A 53 5.97 10.43 3.10
N TYR A 54 7.07 10.36 3.87
CA TYR A 54 8.21 9.51 3.55
C TYR A 54 7.80 8.03 3.47
N TRP A 55 7.00 7.55 4.41
CA TRP A 55 6.51 6.18 4.41
C TRP A 55 5.67 5.89 3.16
N ILE A 56 4.77 6.80 2.79
CA ILE A 56 3.96 6.73 1.57
C ILE A 56 4.84 6.67 0.32
N TYR A 57 5.89 7.50 0.26
CA TYR A 57 6.85 7.46 -0.83
C TYR A 57 7.52 6.08 -0.96
N LYS A 58 8.05 5.54 0.16
CA LYS A 58 8.67 4.20 0.16
C LYS A 58 7.67 3.09 -0.18
N TYR A 59 6.41 3.24 0.22
CA TYR A 59 5.35 2.31 -0.14
C TYR A 59 5.08 2.32 -1.66
N CYS A 60 5.03 3.51 -2.28
CA CYS A 60 4.88 3.66 -3.73
C CYS A 60 6.12 3.17 -4.50
N GLU A 61 7.31 3.40 -3.98
CA GLU A 61 8.57 2.89 -4.54
C GLU A 61 8.60 1.36 -4.53
N GLY A 62 8.24 0.76 -3.40
CA GLY A 62 8.11 -0.70 -3.28
C GLY A 62 7.13 -1.28 -4.29
N PHE A 63 6.00 -0.61 -4.50
CA PHE A 63 5.03 -1.00 -5.53
C PHE A 63 5.60 -0.89 -6.95
N ALA A 64 6.17 0.27 -7.30
CA ALA A 64 6.67 0.56 -8.64
C ALA A 64 7.82 -0.38 -9.06
N GLU A 65 8.72 -0.69 -8.14
CA GLU A 65 9.91 -1.50 -8.42
C GLU A 65 9.65 -3.01 -8.30
N ASN A 66 8.85 -3.45 -7.31
CA ASN A 66 8.78 -4.87 -6.94
C ASN A 66 7.45 -5.55 -7.34
N VAL A 67 6.38 -4.78 -7.53
CA VAL A 67 5.07 -5.32 -7.91
C VAL A 67 4.76 -4.99 -9.37
N LYS A 68 4.71 -3.70 -9.71
CA LYS A 68 4.34 -3.24 -11.05
C LYS A 68 5.50 -3.30 -12.05
N LYS A 69 6.74 -3.12 -11.58
CA LYS A 69 7.99 -3.13 -12.36
C LYS A 69 8.02 -2.07 -13.48
N ASP A 70 7.43 -0.90 -13.24
CA ASP A 70 7.44 0.22 -14.19
C ASP A 70 8.40 1.35 -13.79
N ASN A 71 9.05 1.25 -12.62
CA ASN A 71 10.00 2.23 -12.07
C ASN A 71 9.44 3.68 -11.95
N ASN A 72 8.12 3.85 -12.00
CA ASN A 72 7.46 5.16 -11.98
C ASN A 72 7.01 5.55 -10.56
N THR A 73 7.94 5.52 -9.60
CA THR A 73 7.65 5.82 -8.18
C THR A 73 6.96 7.17 -7.98
N ILE A 74 7.41 8.21 -8.68
CA ILE A 74 6.88 9.58 -8.54
C ILE A 74 5.42 9.65 -9.00
N LEU A 75 5.06 8.96 -10.08
CA LEU A 75 3.69 8.91 -10.59
C LEU A 75 2.75 8.31 -9.53
N TRP A 76 3.12 7.16 -8.97
CA TRP A 76 2.34 6.46 -7.96
C TRP A 76 2.25 7.26 -6.65
N PHE A 77 3.32 7.96 -6.28
CA PHE A 77 3.34 8.85 -5.12
C PHE A 77 2.40 10.05 -5.30
N VAL A 78 2.46 10.73 -6.44
CA VAL A 78 1.54 11.84 -6.75
C VAL A 78 0.09 11.35 -6.77
N LEU A 79 -0.16 10.18 -7.36
CA LEU A 79 -1.50 9.56 -7.33
C LEU A 79 -1.98 9.30 -5.90
N TYR A 80 -1.11 8.81 -5.00
CA TYR A 80 -1.44 8.62 -3.60
C TYR A 80 -1.76 9.96 -2.91
N VAL A 81 -0.96 11.00 -3.13
CA VAL A 81 -1.18 12.30 -2.49
C VAL A 81 -2.49 12.94 -2.95
N LEU A 82 -2.85 12.80 -4.24
CA LEU A 82 -4.10 13.34 -4.78
C LEU A 82 -5.31 12.47 -4.40
N VAL A 83 -5.15 11.14 -4.42
CA VAL A 83 -6.26 10.19 -4.23
C VAL A 83 -5.82 9.00 -3.37
N GLY A 84 -5.52 9.27 -2.10
CA GLY A 84 -4.91 8.31 -1.17
C GLY A 84 -5.72 7.02 -0.93
N ILE A 85 -7.04 7.06 -1.18
CA ILE A 85 -7.90 5.88 -1.05
C ILE A 85 -7.65 4.90 -2.20
N ILE A 86 -7.40 5.38 -3.43
CA ILE A 86 -7.31 4.53 -4.63
C ILE A 86 -6.01 3.75 -4.68
N MET A 87 -4.90 4.36 -4.26
CA MET A 87 -3.59 3.76 -4.44
C MET A 87 -3.44 2.39 -3.73
N PRO A 88 -3.85 2.20 -2.46
CA PRO A 88 -3.87 0.88 -1.82
C PRO A 88 -4.69 -0.18 -2.57
N ALA A 89 -5.80 0.19 -3.24
CA ALA A 89 -6.56 -0.74 -4.06
C ALA A 89 -5.84 -1.16 -5.33
N ILE A 90 -5.11 -0.25 -5.97
CA ILE A 90 -4.26 -0.59 -7.12
C ILE A 90 -3.16 -1.57 -6.69
N VAL A 91 -2.52 -1.32 -5.55
CA VAL A 91 -1.54 -2.25 -4.98
C VAL A 91 -2.16 -3.62 -4.74
N GLN A 92 -3.31 -3.68 -4.08
CA GLN A 92 -3.98 -4.96 -3.82
C GLN A 92 -4.42 -5.67 -5.10
N SER A 93 -4.90 -4.95 -6.11
CA SER A 93 -5.27 -5.52 -7.41
C SER A 93 -4.08 -6.22 -8.06
N LYS A 94 -2.91 -5.58 -8.07
CA LYS A 94 -1.69 -6.19 -8.61
C LYS A 94 -1.13 -7.30 -7.75
N LEU A 95 -1.21 -7.20 -6.43
CA LEU A 95 -0.84 -8.30 -5.55
C LEU A 95 -1.78 -9.51 -5.75
N ASN A 96 -3.07 -9.30 -6.01
CA ASN A 96 -4.00 -10.38 -6.32
C ASN A 96 -3.64 -11.12 -7.61
N GLU A 97 -3.12 -10.43 -8.63
CA GLU A 97 -2.63 -11.05 -9.87
C GLU A 97 -1.40 -11.95 -9.62
N LEU A 98 -0.68 -11.74 -8.52
CA LEU A 98 0.52 -12.49 -8.13
C LEU A 98 0.26 -13.58 -7.08
N ALA A 99 -0.96 -13.65 -6.54
CA ALA A 99 -1.38 -14.59 -5.51
C ALA A 99 -1.92 -15.89 -6.11
#